data_AF-A0A2P7NZR8-F1
#
_entry.id   AF-A0A2P7NZR8-F1
#
_cell.length_a   1.000
_cell.length_b   1.000
_cell.length_c   1.000
_cell.angle_alpha   90.00
_cell.angle_beta   90.00
_cell.angle_gamma   90.00
#
_symmetry.space_group_name_H-M   'P 1'
#
loop_
_entity.id
_entity.type
_entity.pdbx_description
1 polymer ?
#
loop_
_entity_poly.entity_id
_entity_poly.type
_entity_poly.pdbx_seq_one_letter_code
_entity_poly.pdbx_strand_id
1 'polypeptide(L)'
;MSAQILTIHLNLKEGNLLLEALAECPFKSVFELIGSLNQQANDLFVTGIAANERQPFVFTESELSLAMQALSKMPYHRVNQLLTEINQQIHHQLNLHLAVVPTEHVDI
;
A
#
# COMPACT_ATOMS: atom_id res chain seq x y z
N MET A 1 -0.68 12.03 -16.96
CA MET A 1 -0.67 12.23 -15.50
C MET A 1 0.27 11.18 -14.94
N SER A 2 1.38 11.58 -14.33
CA SER A 2 2.29 10.67 -13.65
C SER A 2 1.55 10.05 -12.47
N ALA A 3 1.22 8.76 -12.56
CA ALA A 3 0.61 8.05 -11.45
C ALA A 3 1.63 8.05 -10.30
N GLN A 4 1.30 8.71 -9.19
CA GLN A 4 2.18 8.69 -8.03
C GLN A 4 2.23 7.26 -7.49
N ILE A 5 3.45 6.75 -7.36
CA ILE A 5 3.71 5.42 -6.82
C ILE A 5 4.03 5.56 -5.33
N LEU A 6 3.35 4.77 -4.51
CA LEU A 6 3.51 4.73 -3.06
C LEU A 6 3.95 3.32 -2.65
N THR A 7 4.84 3.26 -1.67
CA THR A 7 5.34 2.00 -1.10
C THR A 7 4.75 1.80 0.29
N ILE A 8 4.02 0.71 0.51
CA ILE A 8 3.42 0.37 1.79
C ILE A 8 4.05 -0.92 2.31
N HIS A 9 4.59 -0.86 3.52
CA HIS A 9 5.20 -1.99 4.19
C HIS A 9 4.15 -2.80 4.92
N LEU A 10 3.99 -4.07 4.53
CA LEU A 10 3.00 -4.99 5.07
C LEU A 10 3.66 -6.32 5.42
N ASN A 11 3.28 -6.91 6.56
CA ASN A 11 3.57 -8.32 6.84
C ASN A 11 2.50 -9.24 6.21
N LEU A 12 2.71 -10.55 6.34
CA LEU A 12 1.80 -11.54 5.73
C LEU A 12 0.37 -11.44 6.26
N LYS A 13 0.19 -11.16 7.55
CA LYS A 13 -1.14 -11.03 8.18
C LYS A 13 -1.88 -9.80 7.64
N GLU A 14 -1.18 -8.68 7.52
CA GLU A 14 -1.72 -7.42 6.99
C GLU A 14 -2.05 -7.54 5.49
N GLY A 15 -1.18 -8.18 4.72
CA GLY A 15 -1.42 -8.48 3.30
C GLY A 15 -2.65 -9.38 3.09
N ASN A 16 -2.79 -10.44 3.89
CA ASN A 16 -3.97 -11.30 3.84
C ASN A 16 -5.26 -10.54 4.19
N LEU A 17 -5.23 -9.67 5.20
CA LEU A 17 -6.39 -8.85 5.57
C LEU A 17 -6.78 -7.88 4.44
N LEU A 18 -5.80 -7.32 3.73
CA LEU A 18 -6.04 -6.50 2.56
C LEU A 18 -6.68 -7.32 1.42
N LEU A 19 -6.18 -8.52 1.16
CA LEU A 19 -6.75 -9.43 0.14
C LEU A 19 -8.18 -9.86 0.50
N GLU A 20 -8.47 -10.17 1.77
CA GLU A 20 -9.83 -10.44 2.28
C GLU A 20 -10.76 -9.26 1.94
N ALA A 21 -10.36 -8.03 2.24
CA ALA A 21 -11.17 -6.85 1.98
C ALA A 21 -11.40 -6.62 0.47
N LEU A 22 -10.38 -6.85 -0.35
CA LEU A 22 -10.49 -6.73 -1.81
C LEU A 22 -11.40 -7.80 -2.41
N ALA A 23 -11.41 -9.02 -1.85
CA ALA A 23 -12.27 -10.11 -2.32
C ALA A 23 -13.77 -9.82 -2.17
N GLU A 24 -14.16 -8.97 -1.22
CA GLU A 24 -15.55 -8.51 -1.03
C GLU A 24 -15.97 -7.43 -2.05
N CYS A 25 -15.04 -6.91 -2.85
CA CYS A 25 -15.34 -5.94 -3.91
C CYS A 25 -15.71 -6.65 -5.23
N PRO A 26 -16.40 -5.95 -6.16
CA PRO A 26 -16.66 -6.50 -7.48
C PRO A 26 -15.37 -6.90 -8.20
N PHE A 27 -15.27 -8.15 -8.65
CA PHE A 27 -14.06 -8.73 -9.24
C PHE A 27 -13.40 -7.84 -10.30
N LYS A 28 -14.19 -7.26 -11.21
CA LYS A 28 -13.70 -6.39 -12.29
C LYS A 28 -12.92 -5.17 -11.81
N SER A 29 -13.16 -4.73 -10.57
CA SER A 29 -12.48 -3.57 -9.99
C SER A 29 -11.16 -3.94 -9.31
N VAL A 30 -10.99 -5.19 -8.87
CA VAL A 30 -9.86 -5.60 -8.00
C VAL A 30 -8.92 -6.62 -8.62
N PHE A 31 -9.28 -7.25 -9.74
CA PHE A 31 -8.53 -8.40 -10.25
C PHE A 31 -7.06 -8.09 -10.57
N GLU A 32 -6.77 -6.93 -11.18
CA GLU A 32 -5.40 -6.52 -11.51
C GLU A 32 -4.60 -6.26 -10.24
N LEU A 33 -5.20 -5.56 -9.27
CA LEU A 33 -4.58 -5.26 -7.99
C LEU A 33 -4.26 -6.54 -7.21
N ILE A 34 -5.21 -7.48 -7.10
CA ILE A 34 -4.99 -8.77 -6.43
C ILE A 34 -3.89 -9.56 -7.14
N GLY A 35 -3.88 -9.57 -8.48
CA GLY A 35 -2.83 -10.20 -9.27
C GLY A 35 -1.45 -9.62 -8.98
N SER A 36 -1.34 -8.29 -9.00
CA SER A 36 -0.11 -7.55 -8.68
C SER A 36 0.38 -7.83 -7.26
N LEU A 37 -0.51 -7.78 -6.27
CA LEU A 37 -0.17 -8.05 -4.87
C LEU A 37 0.34 -9.48 -4.66
N ASN A 38 -0.29 -10.46 -5.30
CA ASN A 38 0.16 -11.85 -5.21
C ASN A 38 1.52 -12.06 -5.87
N GLN A 39 1.77 -11.43 -7.01
CA GLN A 39 3.08 -11.48 -7.65
C GLN A 39 4.16 -10.87 -6.74
N GLN A 40 3.91 -9.68 -6.21
CA GLN A 40 4.82 -9.04 -5.25
C GLN A 40 5.04 -9.90 -4.00
N ALA A 41 3.99 -10.51 -3.45
CA ALA A 41 4.12 -11.37 -2.28
C ALA A 41 5.01 -12.59 -2.56
N ASN A 42 4.88 -13.22 -3.73
CA ASN A 42 5.73 -14.35 -4.12
C ASN A 42 7.21 -13.95 -4.26
N ASP A 43 7.46 -12.74 -4.78
CA ASP A 43 8.81 -12.22 -4.96
C ASP A 43 9.43 -11.73 -3.64
N LEU A 44 8.62 -11.19 -2.73
CA LEU A 44 9.07 -10.60 -1.46
C LEU A 44 9.17 -11.64 -0.34
N PHE A 45 8.31 -12.66 -0.32
CA PHE A 45 8.28 -13.70 0.73
C PHE A 45 8.85 -15.04 0.23
N VAL A 46 9.99 -14.99 -0.46
CA VAL A 46 10.75 -16.20 -0.83
C VAL A 46 11.30 -16.90 0.43
N THR A 47 11.57 -18.20 0.33
CA THR A 47 11.99 -19.06 1.45
C THR A 47 13.07 -18.41 2.33
N GLY A 48 12.71 -18.13 3.59
CA GLY A 48 13.61 -17.58 4.61
C GLY A 48 13.10 -16.31 5.30
N ILE A 49 12.13 -15.61 4.72
CA ILE A 49 11.54 -14.39 5.32
C ILE A 49 10.56 -14.79 6.44
N ALA A 50 10.67 -14.13 7.60
CA ALA A 50 9.74 -14.38 8.70
C ALA A 50 8.35 -13.80 8.40
N ALA A 51 7.28 -14.53 8.72
CA ALA A 51 5.91 -14.10 8.45
C ALA A 51 5.50 -12.76 9.10
N ASN A 52 6.25 -12.32 10.12
CA ASN A 52 6.02 -11.06 10.84
C ASN A 52 6.87 -9.89 10.29
N GLU A 53 7.79 -10.17 9.37
CA GLU A 53 8.60 -9.15 8.72
C GLU A 53 7.76 -8.39 7.70
N ARG A 54 7.87 -7.06 7.71
CA ARG A 54 7.13 -6.20 6.77
C ARG A 54 7.93 -6.02 5.50
N GLN A 55 7.29 -6.30 4.37
CA GLN A 55 7.88 -6.18 3.04
C GLN A 55 7.26 -5.01 2.27
N PRO A 56 8.04 -4.33 1.40
CA PRO A 56 7.58 -3.16 0.66
C PRO A 56 6.70 -3.55 -0.53
N PHE A 57 5.40 -3.28 -0.44
CA PHE A 57 4.46 -3.42 -1.55
C PHE A 57 4.28 -2.09 -2.27
N VAL A 58 4.27 -2.12 -3.59
CA VAL A 58 4.17 -0.97 -4.47
C VAL A 58 2.73 -0.84 -4.97
N PHE A 59 2.19 0.37 -4.86
CA PHE A 59 0.85 0.75 -5.29
C PHE A 59 0.90 2.02 -6.13
N THR A 60 0.07 2.11 -7.15
CA THR A 60 -0.39 3.40 -7.67
C THR A 60 -1.35 4.06 -6.69
N GLU A 61 -1.51 5.37 -6.78
CA GLU A 61 -2.49 6.12 -5.99
C GLU A 61 -3.93 5.56 -6.14
N SER A 62 -4.33 5.18 -7.36
CA SER A 62 -5.66 4.60 -7.62
C SER A 62 -5.83 3.23 -6.95
N GLU A 63 -4.81 2.38 -7.01
CA GLU A 63 -4.84 1.07 -6.36
C GLU A 63 -4.88 1.21 -4.84
N LEU A 64 -4.11 2.14 -4.29
CA LEU A 64 -4.08 2.40 -2.85
C LEU A 64 -5.42 2.95 -2.36
N SER A 65 -6.04 3.86 -3.12
CA SER A 65 -7.38 4.37 -2.81
C SER A 65 -8.41 3.25 -2.80
N LEU A 66 -8.35 2.34 -3.77
CA LEU A 66 -9.23 1.17 -3.82
C LEU A 66 -9.00 0.24 -2.62
N ALA A 67 -7.74 -0.04 -2.27
CA ALA A 67 -7.36 -0.83 -1.10
C ALA A 67 -7.91 -0.23 0.21
N MET A 68 -7.76 1.08 0.39
CA MET A 68 -8.27 1.80 1.57
C MET A 68 -9.80 1.79 1.63
N GLN A 69 -10.48 1.95 0.49
CA GLN A 69 -11.94 1.85 0.40
C GLN A 69 -12.46 0.43 0.67
N ALA A 70 -11.70 -0.60 0.32
CA ALA A 70 -12.04 -1.97 0.64
C ALA A 70 -11.89 -2.22 2.14
N LEU A 71 -10.75 -1.83 2.72
CA LEU A 71 -10.46 -1.96 4.15
C LEU A 71 -11.48 -1.21 5.02
N SER A 72 -11.95 -0.03 4.61
CA SER A 72 -12.92 0.75 5.40
C SER A 72 -14.30 0.09 5.53
N LYS A 73 -14.62 -0.89 4.67
CA LYS A 73 -15.86 -1.68 4.73
C LYS A 73 -15.78 -2.86 5.69
N MET A 74 -14.57 -3.21 6.13
CA MET A 74 -14.35 -4.30 7.08
C MET A 74 -14.69 -3.87 8.52
N PRO A 75 -14.92 -4.83 9.44
CA PRO A 75 -15.14 -4.53 10.84
C PRO A 75 -13.98 -3.72 11.45
N TYR A 76 -14.28 -2.54 12.00
CA TYR A 76 -13.30 -1.55 12.46
C TYR A 76 -12.21 -2.13 13.38
N HIS A 77 -12.58 -3.01 14.30
CA HIS A 77 -11.64 -3.64 15.25
C HIS A 77 -10.56 -4.50 14.56
N ARG A 78 -10.80 -4.99 13.34
CA ARG A 78 -9.81 -5.77 12.57
C ARG A 78 -8.86 -4.87 11.79
N VAL A 79 -9.35 -3.75 11.25
CA VAL A 79 -8.61 -2.93 10.26
C VAL A 79 -8.07 -1.61 10.79
N ASN A 80 -8.55 -1.10 11.94
CA ASN A 80 -8.17 0.24 12.41
C ASN A 80 -6.66 0.42 12.57
N GLN A 81 -5.98 -0.58 13.13
CA GLN A 81 -4.51 -0.53 13.28
C GLN A 81 -3.83 -0.43 11.91
N LEU A 82 -4.19 -1.32 10.98
CA LEU A 82 -3.64 -1.31 9.62
C LEU A 82 -3.92 0.01 8.88
N LEU A 83 -5.15 0.52 8.94
CA LEU A 83 -5.53 1.78 8.31
C LEU A 83 -4.72 2.96 8.87
N THR A 84 -4.54 3.01 10.20
CA THR A 84 -3.75 4.06 10.84
C THR A 84 -2.30 4.02 10.36
N GLU A 85 -1.71 2.83 10.28
CA GLU A 85 -0.33 2.66 9.86
C GLU A 85 -0.13 2.96 8.37
N ILE A 86 -1.04 2.53 7.49
CA ILE A 86 -1.00 2.88 6.06
C ILE A 86 -1.07 4.40 5.90
N ASN A 87 -1.99 5.07 6.61
CA ASN A 87 -2.09 6.53 6.55
C ASN A 87 -0.80 7.22 7.02
N GLN A 88 -0.16 6.73 8.08
CA GLN A 88 1.13 7.26 8.54
C GLN A 88 2.22 7.09 7.47
N GLN A 89 2.29 5.94 6.82
CA GLN A 89 3.26 5.68 5.75
C GLN A 89 3.05 6.59 4.53
N ILE A 90 1.78 6.84 4.16
CA ILE A 90 1.43 7.77 3.07
C ILE A 90 1.86 9.19 3.44
N HIS A 91 1.47 9.68 4.62
CA HIS A 91 1.83 11.03 5.06
C HIS A 91 3.34 11.23 5.13
N HIS A 92 4.07 10.23 5.60
CA HIS A 92 5.53 10.28 5.62
C HIS A 92 6.12 10.41 4.20
N GLN A 93 5.64 9.60 3.25
CA GLN A 93 6.12 9.65 1.87
C GLN A 93 5.76 10.96 1.16
N LEU A 94 4.54 11.45 1.34
CA LEU A 94 4.10 12.73 0.75
C LEU A 94 4.90 13.91 1.32
N ASN A 95 5.15 13.92 2.64
CA ASN A 95 5.98 14.94 3.27
C ASN A 95 7.44 14.89 2.78
N LEU A 96 8.00 13.70 2.58
CA LEU A 96 9.33 13.54 2.00
C LEU A 96 9.38 14.02 0.54
N HIS A 97 8.33 13.78 -0.24
CA HIS A 97 8.26 14.24 -1.63
C HIS A 97 8.25 15.78 -1.74
N LEU A 98 7.62 16.47 -0.78
CA LEU A 98 7.59 17.93 -0.70
C LEU A 98 8.93 18.54 -0.23
N ALA A 99 9.74 17.79 0.52
CA ALA A 99 11.03 18.24 1.02
C ALA A 99 12.17 18.18 -0.03
N VAL A 100 11.95 17.51 -1.17
CA VAL A 100 12.97 17.25 -2.20
C VAL A 100 12.87 18.20 -3.40
N VAL A 101 12.10 19.30 -3.33
CA VAL A 101 12.21 20.37 -4.33
C VAL A 101 13.41 21.25 -3.96
N PRO A 102 14.58 21.16 -4.64
CA PRO A 102 15.63 22.12 -4.42
C PRO A 102 15.18 23.41 -5.09
N THR A 103 15.00 24.46 -4.31
CA THR A 103 14.97 25.82 -4.82
C THR A 103 16.31 26.04 -5.55
N GLU A 104 16.33 25.90 -6.88
CA GLU A 104 17.40 26.42 -7.70
C GLU A 104 17.44 27.93 -7.46
N HIS A 105 18.26 28.35 -6.50
CA HIS A 105 18.68 29.73 -6.37
C HIS A 105 19.43 30.09 -7.65
N VAL A 106 18.76 30.88 -8.49
CA VAL A 106 19.38 31.63 -9.57
C VAL A 106 20.25 32.70 -8.91
N ASP A 107 21.54 32.47 -8.83
CA ASP A 107 22.51 33.52 -8.55
C ASP A 107 22.72 34.35 -9.83
N ILE A 108 22.44 35.65 -9.71
CA ILE A 108 22.65 36.70 -10.71
C ILE A 108 24.06 37.27 -10.52
#